data_AF-A0A2R3Q8X1-F1
#
_entry.id   AF-A0A2R3Q8X1-F1
#
_cell.length_a   1.000
_cell.length_b   1.000
_cell.length_c   1.000
_cell.angle_alpha   90.00
_cell.angle_beta   90.00
_cell.angle_gamma   90.00
#
_symmetry.space_group_name_H-M   'P 1'
#
loop_
_entity.id
_entity.type
_entity.pdbx_description
1 polymer ?
#
loop_
_entity_poly.entity_id
_entity_poly.type
_entity_poly.pdbx_seq_one_letter_code
_entity_poly.pdbx_strand_id
1 'polypeptide(L)' 'MPYVIQSATTGAFLSPSYEDGQPEWVILLREAVPVDDLETCAQLIEDHVEGWHRAQVVDLQQLHRIDF' A
#
# COMPACT_ATOMS: atom_id res chain seq x y z
N MET A 1 -2.29 -13.23 1.82
CA MET A 1 -3.16 -12.44 2.72
C MET A 1 -3.24 -11.05 2.12
N PRO A 2 -4.41 -10.42 1.98
CA PRO A 2 -4.51 -9.18 1.22
C PRO A 2 -3.94 -8.00 2.04
N TYR A 3 -2.80 -7.48 1.59
CA TYR A 3 -2.14 -6.30 2.14
C TYR A 3 -2.34 -5.09 1.23
N VAL A 4 -2.24 -3.89 1.77
CA VAL A 4 -2.04 -2.66 0.98
C VAL A 4 -0.85 -1.90 1.52
N ILE A 5 -0.18 -1.13 0.67
CA ILE A 5 0.89 -0.23 1.08
C ILE A 5 0.29 1.17 1.21
N GLN A 6 0.36 1.77 2.40
CA GLN A 6 -0.16 3.11 2.66
C GLN A 6 0.99 4.08 2.96
N SER A 7 0.93 5.28 2.42
CA SER A 7 1.78 6.38 2.90
C SER A 7 1.28 6.89 4.25
N ALA A 8 2.13 6.85 5.28
CA ALA A 8 1.81 7.48 6.57
C ALA A 8 1.64 9.00 6.46
N THR A 9 2.32 9.62 5.49
CA THR A 9 2.35 11.07 5.34
C THR A 9 1.08 11.62 4.68
N THR A 10 0.57 10.94 3.66
CA THR A 10 -0.60 11.41 2.88
C THR A 10 -1.87 10.62 3.14
N GLY A 11 -1.77 9.40 3.68
CA GLY A 11 -2.86 8.45 3.81
C GLY A 11 -3.23 7.72 2.51
N ALA A 12 -2.58 8.04 1.38
CA ALA A 12 -2.80 7.41 0.08
C ALA A 12 -2.25 5.98 0.04
N PHE A 13 -2.73 5.18 -0.91
CA PHE A 13 -2.37 3.78 -1.10
C PHE A 13 -1.62 3.60 -2.42
N LEU A 14 -0.56 2.79 -2.39
CA LEU A 14 0.15 2.41 -3.61
C LEU A 14 -0.68 1.36 -4.35
N SER A 15 -0.93 1.59 -5.63
CA SER A 15 -1.72 0.73 -6.51
C SER A 15 -1.08 0.71 -7.90
N PRO A 16 -1.17 -0.38 -8.67
CA PRO A 16 -0.80 -0.33 -10.08
C PRO A 16 -1.79 0.55 -10.85
N SER A 17 -1.27 1.46 -11.67
CA SER A 17 -2.04 2.25 -12.63
C SER A 17 -2.81 1.33 -13.58
N TYR A 18 -4.05 1.69 -13.88
CA TYR A 18 -4.86 0.95 -14.85
C TYR A 18 -4.35 1.11 -16.29
N GLU A 19 -3.61 2.18 -16.58
CA GLU A 19 -3.16 2.49 -17.94
C GLU A 19 -1.92 1.69 -18.35
N ASP A 20 -0.93 1.58 -17.46
CA ASP A 20 0.39 1.03 -17.76
C ASP A 20 0.93 0.05 -16.71
N GLY A 21 0.18 -0.16 -15.62
CA GLY A 21 0.58 -1.02 -14.51
C GLY A 21 1.70 -0.47 -13.64
N GLN A 22 2.17 0.76 -13.88
CA GLN A 22 3.20 1.38 -13.04
C GLN A 22 2.61 1.78 -11.67
N PRO A 23 3.39 1.76 -10.59
CA PRO A 23 2.88 2.17 -9.28
C PRO A 23 2.44 3.63 -9.24
N GLU A 24 1.23 3.87 -8.75
CA GLU A 24 0.65 5.18 -8.51
C GLU A 24 0.03 5.27 -7.11
N TRP A 25 -0.18 6.51 -6.63
CA TRP A 25 -0.84 6.76 -5.35
C TRP A 25 -2.31 7.08 -5.55
N VAL A 26 -3.20 6.22 -5.05
CA VAL A 26 -4.65 6.42 -5.04
C VAL A 26 -5.13 6.86 -3.67
N ILE A 27 -6.16 7.70 -3.60
CA ILE A 27 -6.62 8.28 -2.32
C ILE A 27 -7.53 7.30 -1.57
N LEU A 28 -8.40 6.56 -2.28
CA LEU A 28 -9.40 5.71 -1.64
C LEU A 28 -8.92 4.27 -1.55
N LEU A 29 -9.10 3.63 -0.39
CA LEU A 29 -8.77 2.21 -0.20
C LEU A 29 -9.44 1.29 -1.23
N ARG A 30 -10.66 1.62 -1.67
CA ARG A 30 -11.40 0.82 -2.67
C ARG A 30 -10.76 0.84 -4.07
N GLU A 31 -9.86 1.78 -4.34
CA GLU A 31 -9.12 1.93 -5.60
C GLU A 31 -7.76 1.22 -5.54
N ALA A 32 -7.33 0.82 -4.34
CA ALA A 32 -6.09 0.08 -4.15
C ALA A 32 -6.26 -1.39 -4.54
N VAL A 33 -5.26 -1.94 -5.24
CA VAL A 33 -5.17 -3.38 -5.50
C VAL A 33 -4.39 -4.03 -4.35
N PRO A 34 -4.93 -5.08 -3.70
CA PRO A 34 -4.22 -5.76 -2.64
C PRO A 34 -3.03 -6.57 -3.16
N VAL A 35 -1.98 -6.63 -2.35
CA VAL A 35 -0.77 -7.45 -2.56
C VAL A 35 -0.89 -8.71 -1.70
N ASP A 36 -0.48 -9.86 -2.22
CA ASP A 36 -0.76 -11.17 -1.60
C ASP A 36 0.20 -11.56 -0.46
N ASP A 37 1.38 -10.95 -0.39
CA ASP A 37 2.43 -11.31 0.56
C ASP A 37 3.33 -10.10 0.94
N LEU A 38 4.03 -10.23 2.07
CA LEU A 38 4.87 -9.16 2.62
C LEU A 38 6.19 -8.97 1.85
N GLU A 39 6.69 -9.99 1.17
CA GLU A 39 7.94 -9.93 0.40
C GLU A 39 7.74 -9.04 -0.82
N THR A 40 6.66 -9.25 -1.56
CA THR A 40 6.23 -8.38 -2.66
C THR A 40 5.97 -6.95 -2.18
N CYS A 41 5.36 -6.76 -1.00
CA CYS A 41 5.21 -5.43 -0.42
C CYS A 41 6.56 -4.73 -0.17
N ALA A 42 7.53 -5.45 0.39
CA ALA A 42 8.86 -4.92 0.67
C ALA A 42 9.59 -4.53 -0.63
N GLN A 43 9.54 -5.40 -1.64
CA GLN A 43 10.10 -5.16 -2.97
C GLN A 43 9.51 -3.89 -3.61
N LEU A 44 8.17 -3.75 -3.60
CA LEU A 44 7.50 -2.56 -4.15
C LEU A 44 7.87 -1.27 -3.42
N ILE A 45 8.04 -1.31 -2.10
CA ILE A 45 8.47 -0.15 -1.31
C ILE A 45 9.91 0.22 -1.65
N GLU A 46 10.81 -0.76 -1.70
CA GLU A 46 12.23 -0.54 -2.00
C GLU A 46 12.43 0.02 -3.42
N ASP A 47 11.72 -0.52 -4.40
CA ASP A 47 11.91 -0.19 -5.81
C ASP A 47 11.20 1.12 -6.22
N HIS A 48 10.09 1.49 -5.56
CA HIS A 48 9.19 2.53 -6.07
C HIS A 48 8.77 3.61 -5.06
N VAL A 49 9.05 3.49 -3.76
CA VAL A 49 8.54 4.44 -2.77
C VAL A 49 9.63 5.32 -2.17
N GLU A 50 9.43 6.63 -2.30
CA GLU A 50 10.30 7.61 -1.65
C GLU A 50 10.15 7.58 -0.12
N GLY A 51 11.26 7.69 0.61
CA GLY A 51 11.29 7.55 2.06
C GLY A 51 10.41 8.55 2.84
N TRP A 52 10.10 9.72 2.27
CA TRP A 52 9.22 10.70 2.92
C TRP A 52 7.78 10.22 3.06
N HIS A 53 7.34 9.27 2.23
CA HIS A 53 6.02 8.66 2.36
C HIS A 53 5.86 7.88 3.65
N ARG A 54 6.97 7.43 4.26
CA ARG A 54 6.99 6.54 5.43
C ARG A 54 6.01 5.38 5.23
N ALA A 55 6.22 4.62 4.17
CA ALA A 55 5.31 3.56 3.76
C ALA A 55 5.08 2.54 4.88
N GLN A 56 3.83 2.09 5.01
CA GLN A 56 3.39 1.09 5.95
C GLN A 56 2.64 0.00 5.19
N VAL A 57 2.83 -1.26 5.58
CA VAL A 57 2.04 -2.38 5.06
C VAL A 57 0.87 -2.59 6.00
N VAL A 58 -0.35 -2.50 5.47
CA VAL A 58 -1.60 -2.66 6.21
C VAL A 58 -2.21 -4.02 5.87
N ASP A 59 -2.42 -4.87 6.88
CA ASP A 59 -3.16 -6.11 6.76
C ASP A 59 -4.67 -5.83 6.74
N LEU A 60 -5.31 -6.06 5.60
CA LEU A 60 -6.74 -5.79 5.44
C LEU A 60 -7.61 -6.73 6.29
N GLN A 61 -7.08 -7.88 6.73
CA GLN A 61 -7.81 -8.79 7.62
C GLN A 61 -7.82 -8.32 9.07
N GLN A 62 -6.94 -7.38 9.43
CA GLN A 62 -6.81 -6.83 10.77
C GLN A 62 -7.27 -5.37 10.91
N LEU A 63 -7.96 -4.83 9.90
CA LEU A 63 -8.50 -3.46 9.88
C LEU A 63 -9.44 -3.13 11.06
N HIS A 64 -10.02 -4.15 11.70
CA HIS A 64 -10.91 -3.98 12.86
C HIS A 64 -10.17 -3.84 14.20
N ARG A 65 -8.85 -4.02 14.21
CA ARG A 65 -8.05 -4.03 15.42
C ARG A 65 -7.70 -2.60 15.82
N ILE A 66 -8.39 -2.10 16.84
CA ILE A 66 -7.99 -0.89 17.55
C ILE A 66 -7.16 -1.33 18.75
N ASP A 67 -5.83 -1.27 18.61
CA ASP A 67 -4.93 -1.40 19.77
C ASP A 67 -4.79 0.01 20.39
N PHE A 68 -5.33 0.20 21.60
CA PHE A 68 -5.14 1.38 22.46
C PHE A 68 -3.99 1.16 23.44
#